data_AF-A0A8S3Q6J3-F1
#
_entry.id   AF-A0A8S3Q6J3-F1
#
_cell.length_a   1.000
_cell.length_b   1.000
_cell.length_c   1.000
_cell.angle_alpha   90.00
_cell.angle_beta   90.00
_cell.angle_gamma   90.00
#
_symmetry.space_group_name_H-M   'P 1'
#
loop_
_entity.id
_entity.type
_entity.pdbx_description
1 polymer ?
#
loop_
_entity_poly.entity_id
_entity_poly.type
_entity_poly.pdbx_seq_one_letter_code
_entity_poly.pdbx_strand_id
1 'polypeptide(L)'
;MGIIDQILKHKLLFIETQDGAETTLALYNYQKACENGRGAVLLSVARGKVSEGIDFDHHFGRAVLMLGIPYVYTQSRILKARLEYLRDQFQIRENDFLTFDAMRHAAQCVGRAIRGKTDYGIMAFADKRFARADKRGKLPRWIQEHLKDELCNLSVDEAIQVSKRFLRRMAQPFTREDQLGLSLLTVEQLQSEETKKKLEQKMQYV
;
A
#
# COMPACT_ATOMS: atom_id res chain seq x y z
N MET A 1 -30.21 -7.82 9.08
CA MET A 1 -28.79 -8.08 9.39
C MET A 1 -27.95 -7.06 8.66
N GLY A 2 -27.11 -6.32 9.38
CA GLY A 2 -26.28 -5.26 8.79
C GLY A 2 -25.07 -5.82 8.05
N ILE A 3 -24.43 -4.98 7.23
CA ILE A 3 -23.19 -5.33 6.52
C ILE A 3 -22.08 -5.71 7.53
N ILE A 4 -22.04 -5.04 8.68
CA ILE A 4 -21.08 -5.32 9.76
C ILE A 4 -21.26 -6.75 10.30
N ASP A 5 -22.50 -7.20 10.51
CA ASP A 5 -22.76 -8.57 10.98
C ASP A 5 -22.24 -9.61 10.00
N GLN A 6 -22.36 -9.34 8.69
CA GLN A 6 -21.82 -10.23 7.66
C GLN A 6 -20.29 -10.28 7.68
N ILE A 7 -19.62 -9.14 7.90
CA ILE A 7 -18.17 -9.09 8.04
C ILE A 7 -17.72 -9.89 9.28
N LEU A 8 -18.40 -9.69 10.42
CA LEU A 8 -18.09 -10.35 11.69
C LEU A 8 -18.25 -11.89 11.64
N LYS A 9 -19.11 -12.40 10.76
CA LYS A 9 -19.21 -13.85 10.49
C LYS A 9 -17.94 -14.42 9.87
N HIS A 10 -17.17 -13.62 9.13
CA HIS A 10 -15.97 -14.06 8.44
C HIS A 10 -14.67 -13.68 9.14
N LYS A 11 -14.57 -12.48 9.71
CA LYS A 11 -13.36 -11.96 10.37
C LYS A 11 -13.71 -11.08 11.55
N LEU A 12 -12.83 -11.05 12.55
CA LEU A 12 -12.97 -10.11 13.66
C LEU A 12 -12.65 -8.69 13.21
N LEU A 13 -13.45 -7.73 13.67
CA LEU A 13 -13.27 -6.31 13.34
C LEU A 13 -12.57 -5.59 14.49
N PHE A 14 -11.53 -4.85 14.17
CA PHE A 14 -10.82 -3.95 15.07
C PHE A 14 -10.83 -2.55 14.48
N ILE A 15 -11.06 -1.53 15.29
CA ILE A 15 -11.20 -0.15 14.87
C ILE A 15 -10.19 0.69 15.63
N GLU A 16 -9.44 1.54 14.91
CA GLU A 16 -8.57 2.54 15.51
C GLU A 16 -9.41 3.62 16.22
N THR A 17 -9.05 3.97 17.44
CA THR A 17 -9.66 5.07 18.19
C THR A 17 -8.64 6.20 18.38
N GLN A 18 -9.10 7.36 18.88
CA GLN A 18 -8.18 8.47 19.16
C GLN A 18 -7.31 8.21 20.39
N ASP A 19 -7.77 7.33 21.29
CA ASP A 19 -7.00 6.90 22.45
C ASP A 19 -5.88 5.92 22.03
N GLY A 20 -4.66 6.24 22.45
CA GLY A 20 -3.49 5.43 22.18
C GLY A 20 -3.51 4.09 22.91
N ALA A 21 -4.08 4.04 24.13
CA ALA A 21 -4.13 2.80 24.91
C ALA A 21 -5.09 1.78 24.27
N GLU A 22 -6.30 2.22 23.94
CA GLU A 22 -7.28 1.41 23.21
C GLU A 22 -6.76 0.94 21.86
N THR A 23 -6.12 1.83 21.10
CA THR A 23 -5.54 1.48 19.79
C THR A 23 -4.47 0.39 19.93
N THR A 24 -3.60 0.50 20.94
CA THR A 24 -2.58 -0.52 21.24
C THR A 24 -3.21 -1.87 21.57
N LEU A 25 -4.29 -1.87 22.36
CA LEU A 25 -5.04 -3.08 22.69
C LEU A 25 -5.73 -3.68 21.46
N ALA A 26 -6.32 -2.85 20.59
CA ALA A 26 -6.96 -3.29 19.35
C ALA A 26 -5.95 -3.96 18.41
N LEU A 27 -4.75 -3.40 18.28
CA LEU A 27 -3.66 -3.95 17.47
C LEU A 27 -3.13 -5.27 18.02
N TYR A 28 -2.95 -5.34 19.34
CA TYR A 28 -2.53 -6.59 20.00
C TYR A 28 -3.54 -7.71 19.74
N ASN A 29 -4.83 -7.42 19.89
CA ASN A 29 -5.88 -8.40 19.62
C ASN A 29 -6.02 -8.74 18.13
N TYR A 30 -5.75 -7.77 17.24
CA TYR A 30 -5.67 -8.00 15.79
C TYR A 30 -4.60 -9.03 15.44
N GLN A 31 -3.37 -8.84 15.94
CA GLN A 31 -2.26 -9.78 15.70
C GLN A 31 -2.60 -11.17 16.24
N LYS A 32 -3.10 -11.25 17.48
CA LYS A 32 -3.53 -12.50 18.11
C LYS A 32 -4.63 -13.21 17.32
N ALA A 33 -5.58 -12.47 16.74
CA ALA A 33 -6.65 -13.05 15.92
C ALA A 33 -6.15 -13.59 14.57
N CYS A 34 -5.12 -12.96 13.99
CA CYS A 34 -4.44 -13.44 12.79
C CYS A 34 -3.68 -14.74 13.04
N GLU A 35 -2.95 -14.84 14.15
CA GLU A 35 -2.18 -16.03 14.53
C GLU A 35 -3.06 -17.22 14.89
N ASN A 36 -4.22 -16.97 15.53
CA ASN A 36 -5.17 -18.02 15.92
C ASN A 36 -6.03 -18.55 14.76
N GLY A 37 -5.79 -18.12 13.51
CA GLY A 37 -6.44 -18.67 12.31
C GLY A 37 -7.85 -18.16 12.01
N ARG A 38 -8.48 -17.38 12.90
CA ARG A 38 -9.79 -16.74 12.64
C ARG A 38 -9.68 -15.61 11.62
N GLY A 39 -8.56 -14.89 11.64
CA GLY A 39 -8.31 -13.72 10.81
C GLY A 39 -9.04 -12.47 11.30
N ALA A 40 -8.51 -11.32 10.91
CA ALA A 40 -8.98 -10.04 11.40
C ALA A 40 -9.00 -8.98 10.29
N VAL A 41 -9.76 -7.92 10.53
CA VAL A 41 -9.81 -6.70 9.72
C VAL A 41 -9.57 -5.53 10.66
N LEU A 42 -8.55 -4.73 10.35
CA LEU A 42 -8.25 -3.50 11.05
C LEU A 42 -8.71 -2.31 10.21
N LEU A 43 -9.62 -1.51 10.77
CA LEU A 43 -10.04 -0.25 10.18
C LEU A 43 -9.26 0.89 10.84
N SER A 44 -8.39 1.51 10.06
CA SER A 44 -7.52 2.62 10.50
C SER A 44 -7.67 3.84 9.60
N VAL A 45 -7.17 4.97 10.07
CA VAL A 45 -7.19 6.24 9.33
C VAL A 45 -5.83 6.46 8.65
N ALA A 46 -5.82 6.77 7.34
CA ALA A 46 -4.60 6.92 6.54
C ALA A 46 -3.63 8.06 6.97
N ARG A 47 -4.03 8.89 7.95
CA ARG A 47 -3.21 9.94 8.60
C ARG A 47 -3.22 9.79 10.13
N GLY A 48 -3.61 8.61 10.60
CA GLY A 48 -3.63 8.23 12.01
C GLY A 48 -2.31 7.64 12.45
N LYS A 49 -2.21 7.36 13.75
CA LYS A 49 -0.97 6.84 14.36
C LYS A 49 -0.62 5.46 13.81
N VAL A 50 -1.64 4.64 13.56
CA VAL A 50 -1.46 3.27 13.05
C VAL A 50 -0.82 3.27 11.67
N SER A 51 -1.31 4.13 10.77
CA SER A 51 -0.80 4.25 9.40
C SER A 51 0.57 4.90 9.27
N GLU A 52 1.12 5.47 10.34
CA GLU A 52 2.45 6.08 10.38
C GLU A 52 3.48 5.22 11.14
N GLY A 53 3.10 4.66 12.29
CA GLY A 53 4.05 4.03 13.21
C GLY A 53 4.14 2.51 13.13
N ILE A 54 3.17 1.84 12.49
CA ILE A 54 2.97 0.40 12.70
C ILE A 54 3.28 -0.40 11.45
N ASP A 55 4.02 -1.48 11.68
CA ASP A 55 4.43 -2.39 10.63
C ASP A 55 3.51 -3.62 10.58
N PHE A 56 3.04 -3.97 9.38
CA PHE A 56 2.24 -5.17 9.15
C PHE A 56 3.12 -6.22 8.49
N ASP A 57 3.80 -6.99 9.32
CA ASP A 57 4.76 -7.97 8.83
C ASP A 57 4.06 -9.23 8.26
N HIS A 58 4.52 -9.69 7.10
CA HIS A 58 4.07 -10.90 6.42
C HIS A 58 2.53 -11.07 6.39
N HIS A 59 2.02 -12.03 7.18
CA HIS A 59 0.63 -12.45 7.16
C HIS A 59 -0.33 -11.46 7.84
N PHE A 60 0.18 -10.47 8.56
CA PHE A 60 -0.62 -9.42 9.19
C PHE A 60 -1.20 -8.41 8.20
N GLY A 61 -0.81 -8.43 6.92
CA GLY A 61 -1.16 -7.40 5.94
C GLY A 61 -1.46 -7.90 4.53
N ARG A 62 -2.05 -9.10 4.37
CA ARG A 62 -2.23 -9.74 3.04
C ARG A 62 -3.08 -8.93 2.04
N ALA A 63 -3.95 -8.06 2.52
CA ALA A 63 -4.70 -7.14 1.67
C ALA A 63 -4.86 -5.79 2.36
N VAL A 64 -4.37 -4.73 1.73
CA VAL A 64 -4.54 -3.34 2.17
C VAL A 64 -5.49 -2.64 1.22
N LEU A 65 -6.60 -2.17 1.76
CA LEU A 65 -7.64 -1.46 1.02
C LEU A 65 -7.57 0.03 1.36
N MET A 66 -7.18 0.84 0.38
CA MET A 66 -7.22 2.29 0.48
C MET A 66 -8.59 2.79 0.03
N LEU A 67 -9.45 3.10 1.01
CA LEU A 67 -10.80 3.60 0.77
C LEU A 67 -10.75 5.12 0.53
N GLY A 68 -10.97 5.54 -0.71
CA GLY A 68 -10.91 6.96 -1.07
C GLY A 68 -9.49 7.52 -1.16
N ILE A 69 -9.39 8.82 -1.43
CA ILE A 69 -8.12 9.56 -1.46
C ILE A 69 -7.98 10.34 -0.16
N PRO A 70 -6.86 10.20 0.59
CA PRO A 70 -6.67 10.82 1.89
C PRO A 70 -6.29 12.31 1.76
N TYR A 71 -7.24 13.13 1.30
CA TYR A 71 -7.07 14.58 1.24
C TYR A 71 -7.07 15.21 2.64
N VAL A 72 -6.23 16.23 2.81
CA VAL A 72 -6.32 17.13 3.97
C VAL A 72 -7.55 18.03 3.86
N TYR A 73 -8.01 18.53 5.01
CA TYR A 73 -9.08 19.51 5.05
C TYR A 73 -8.68 20.83 4.34
N THR A 74 -9.26 21.06 3.17
CA THR A 74 -8.86 22.14 2.25
C THR A 74 -9.23 23.54 2.75
N GLN A 75 -10.18 23.66 3.68
CA GLN A 75 -10.61 24.95 4.21
C GLN A 75 -9.78 25.44 5.40
N SER A 76 -8.75 24.71 5.82
CA SER A 76 -7.84 25.14 6.89
C SER A 76 -7.05 26.38 6.49
N ARG A 77 -7.02 27.40 7.36
CA ARG A 77 -6.24 28.64 7.14
C ARG A 77 -4.74 28.36 7.00
N ILE A 78 -4.22 27.42 7.80
CA ILE A 78 -2.80 27.02 7.77
C ILE A 78 -2.45 26.43 6.40
N LEU A 79 -3.32 25.58 5.87
CA LEU A 79 -3.10 24.97 4.56
C LEU A 79 -3.16 26.02 3.45
N LYS A 80 -4.13 26.94 3.48
CA LYS A 80 -4.24 28.04 2.50
C LYS A 80 -2.98 28.91 2.49
N ALA A 81 -2.51 29.34 3.65
CA ALA A 81 -1.28 30.12 3.76
C ALA A 81 -0.05 29.36 3.22
N ARG A 82 0.04 28.05 3.48
CA ARG A 82 1.10 27.21 2.91
C ARG A 82 1.00 27.10 1.38
N LEU A 83 -0.21 26.96 0.85
CA LEU A 83 -0.46 26.88 -0.59
C LEU A 83 -0.09 28.20 -1.29
N GLU A 84 -0.47 29.34 -0.70
CA GLU A 84 -0.09 30.68 -1.19
C GLU A 84 1.44 30.84 -1.20
N TYR A 85 2.12 30.47 -0.13
CA TYR A 85 3.58 30.50 -0.06
C TYR A 85 4.24 29.61 -1.13
N LEU A 86 3.75 28.39 -1.33
CA LEU A 86 4.29 27.46 -2.34
C LEU A 86 4.05 27.97 -3.77
N ARG A 87 2.92 28.64 -4.00
CA ARG A 87 2.60 29.27 -5.29
C ARG A 87 3.53 30.44 -5.56
N ASP A 88 3.70 31.34 -4.58
CA ASP A 88 4.40 32.61 -4.79
C ASP A 88 5.93 32.42 -4.82
N GLN A 89 6.49 31.52 -4.00
CA GLN A 89 7.93 31.31 -3.91
C GLN A 89 8.46 30.22 -4.86
N PHE A 90 7.68 29.16 -5.09
CA PHE A 90 8.13 27.97 -5.83
C PHE A 90 7.32 27.70 -7.10
N GLN A 91 6.34 28.56 -7.44
CA GLN A 91 5.47 28.40 -8.62
C GLN A 91 4.73 27.05 -8.66
N ILE A 92 4.48 26.45 -7.49
CA ILE A 92 3.77 25.18 -7.38
C ILE A 92 2.28 25.46 -7.36
N ARG A 93 1.53 24.84 -8.28
CA ARG A 93 0.06 24.94 -8.30
C ARG A 93 -0.54 24.23 -7.10
N GLU A 94 -1.61 24.80 -6.55
CA GLU A 94 -2.27 24.28 -5.35
C GLU A 94 -2.74 22.83 -5.53
N ASN A 95 -3.35 22.53 -6.68
CA ASN A 95 -3.82 21.19 -7.02
C ASN A 95 -2.69 20.15 -7.12
N ASP A 96 -1.50 20.55 -7.55
CA ASP A 96 -0.35 19.67 -7.66
C ASP A 96 0.15 19.28 -6.28
N PHE A 97 0.23 20.24 -5.35
CA PHE A 97 0.60 19.99 -3.95
C PHE A 97 -0.43 19.09 -3.25
N LEU A 98 -1.73 19.39 -3.38
CA LEU A 98 -2.79 18.60 -2.76
C LEU A 98 -2.80 17.15 -3.27
N THR A 99 -2.61 16.97 -4.58
CA THR A 99 -2.54 15.64 -5.18
C THR A 99 -1.28 14.89 -4.74
N PHE A 100 -0.14 15.57 -4.73
CA PHE A 100 1.12 15.00 -4.26
C PHE A 100 1.02 14.54 -2.80
N ASP A 101 0.52 15.39 -1.90
CA ASP A 101 0.42 15.06 -0.48
C ASP A 101 -0.54 13.88 -0.25
N ALA A 102 -1.67 13.86 -0.95
CA ALA A 102 -2.62 12.75 -0.83
C ALA A 102 -2.05 11.43 -1.36
N MET A 103 -1.36 11.44 -2.52
CA MET A 103 -0.75 10.24 -3.08
C MET A 103 0.42 9.73 -2.24
N ARG A 104 1.20 10.65 -1.63
CA ARG A 104 2.27 10.29 -0.69
C ARG A 104 1.74 9.50 0.51
N HIS A 105 0.68 9.99 1.16
CA HIS A 105 0.09 9.27 2.31
C HIS A 105 -0.57 7.95 1.88
N ALA A 106 -1.27 7.94 0.73
CA ALA A 106 -1.87 6.71 0.21
C ALA A 106 -0.80 5.64 -0.05
N ALA A 107 0.29 6.00 -0.73
CA ALA A 107 1.42 5.11 -1.00
C ALA A 107 2.12 4.68 0.29
N GLN A 108 2.26 5.56 1.28
CA GLN A 108 2.84 5.23 2.58
C GLN A 108 2.03 4.18 3.33
N CYS A 109 0.70 4.28 3.32
CA CYS A 109 -0.17 3.29 3.96
C CYS A 109 -0.12 1.95 3.23
N VAL A 110 -0.26 1.98 1.90
CA VAL A 110 -0.32 0.80 1.06
C VAL A 110 1.02 0.06 1.01
N GLY A 111 2.14 0.80 1.03
CA GLY A 111 3.49 0.25 1.03
C GLY A 111 3.85 -0.55 2.28
N ARG A 112 3.04 -0.50 3.35
CA ARG A 112 3.26 -1.31 4.55
C ARG A 112 2.94 -2.80 4.37
N ALA A 113 2.22 -3.14 3.30
CA ALA A 113 1.76 -4.51 3.04
C ALA A 113 2.87 -5.48 2.59
N ILE A 114 4.02 -4.96 2.14
CA ILE A 114 5.11 -5.79 1.60
C ILE A 114 6.41 -5.40 2.31
N ARG A 115 7.03 -6.37 2.98
CA ARG A 115 8.30 -6.16 3.72
C ARG A 115 9.51 -6.86 3.15
N GLY A 116 9.30 -7.90 2.34
CA GLY A 116 10.38 -8.68 1.76
C GLY A 116 10.01 -9.26 0.40
N LYS A 117 10.98 -9.89 -0.27
CA LYS A 117 10.79 -10.51 -1.59
C LYS A 117 9.97 -11.79 -1.54
N THR A 118 9.98 -12.45 -0.38
CA THR A 118 9.14 -13.62 -0.08
C THR A 118 7.73 -13.23 0.34
N ASP A 119 7.49 -11.95 0.58
CA ASP A 119 6.22 -11.45 1.07
C ASP A 119 5.34 -11.02 -0.10
N TYR A 120 4.03 -11.22 0.05
CA TYR A 120 3.05 -10.84 -0.95
C TYR A 120 1.80 -10.30 -0.30
N GLY A 121 1.23 -9.30 -0.95
CA GLY A 121 0.01 -8.64 -0.52
C GLY A 121 -0.74 -8.04 -1.69
N ILE A 122 -2.05 -7.87 -1.50
CA ILE A 122 -2.91 -7.17 -2.44
C ILE A 122 -3.03 -5.72 -1.98
N MET A 123 -2.78 -4.80 -2.90
CA MET A 123 -2.93 -3.37 -2.70
C MET A 123 -4.12 -2.90 -3.53
N ALA A 124 -5.24 -2.58 -2.90
CA ALA A 124 -6.46 -2.18 -3.59
C ALA A 124 -6.76 -0.69 -3.34
N PHE A 125 -6.85 0.07 -4.42
CA PHE A 125 -7.23 1.49 -4.39
C PHE A 125 -8.72 1.62 -4.73
N ALA A 126 -9.57 1.75 -3.73
CA ALA A 126 -11.02 1.75 -3.87
C ALA A 126 -11.57 3.16 -4.14
N ASP A 127 -11.13 3.79 -5.22
CA ASP A 127 -11.68 5.06 -5.73
C ASP A 127 -11.35 5.25 -7.21
N LYS A 128 -12.35 5.59 -8.03
CA LYS A 128 -12.19 5.85 -9.47
C LYS A 128 -11.15 6.94 -9.76
N ARG A 129 -10.95 7.88 -8.85
CA ARG A 129 -10.00 8.99 -9.02
C ARG A 129 -8.55 8.49 -9.13
N PHE A 130 -8.16 7.37 -8.52
CA PHE A 130 -6.81 6.81 -8.66
C PHE A 130 -6.45 6.42 -10.10
N ALA A 131 -7.44 6.11 -10.93
CA ALA A 131 -7.21 5.77 -12.34
C ALA A 131 -6.82 6.97 -13.22
N ARG A 132 -7.02 8.21 -12.74
CA ARG A 132 -6.65 9.41 -13.50
C ARG A 132 -5.13 9.56 -13.56
N ALA A 133 -4.61 9.96 -14.73
CA ALA A 133 -3.18 10.11 -14.97
C ALA A 133 -2.48 11.06 -13.98
N ASP A 134 -3.15 12.15 -13.57
CA ASP A 134 -2.61 13.12 -12.61
C ASP A 134 -2.33 12.53 -11.22
N LYS A 135 -3.02 11.45 -10.86
CA LYS A 135 -2.90 10.77 -9.56
C LYS A 135 -2.07 9.51 -9.68
N ARG A 136 -2.37 8.66 -10.66
CA ARG A 136 -1.62 7.44 -10.96
C ARG A 136 -0.13 7.72 -11.17
N GLY A 137 0.20 8.79 -11.90
CA GLY A 137 1.59 9.18 -12.16
C GLY A 137 2.34 9.69 -10.94
N LYS A 138 1.66 9.98 -9.83
CA LYS A 138 2.27 10.44 -8.57
C LYS A 138 2.50 9.30 -7.57
N LEU A 139 2.04 8.08 -7.86
CA LEU A 139 2.40 6.91 -7.07
C LEU A 139 3.89 6.56 -7.28
N PRO A 140 4.54 5.83 -6.36
CA PRO A 140 5.91 5.35 -6.59
C PRO A 140 6.00 4.44 -7.83
N ARG A 141 7.13 4.52 -8.57
CA ARG A 141 7.35 3.75 -9.81
C ARG A 141 7.15 2.24 -9.63
N TRP A 142 7.65 1.68 -8.53
CA TRP A 142 7.51 0.25 -8.23
C TRP A 142 6.03 -0.22 -8.13
N ILE A 143 5.11 0.66 -7.71
CA ILE A 143 3.66 0.37 -7.73
C ILE A 143 3.13 0.51 -9.16
N GLN A 144 3.52 1.59 -9.86
CA GLN A 144 3.05 1.88 -11.21
C GLN A 144 3.41 0.77 -12.22
N GLU A 145 4.61 0.19 -12.11
CA GLU A 145 5.08 -0.92 -12.97
C GLU A 145 4.18 -2.15 -12.89
N HIS A 146 3.55 -2.38 -11.74
CA HIS A 146 2.66 -3.51 -11.50
C HIS A 146 1.17 -3.16 -11.68
N LEU A 147 0.84 -1.87 -11.71
CA LEU A 147 -0.50 -1.37 -11.96
C LEU A 147 -0.76 -1.31 -13.47
N LYS A 148 -1.07 -2.46 -14.07
CA LYS A 148 -1.43 -2.58 -15.49
C LYS A 148 -2.79 -1.94 -15.79
N ASP A 149 -3.00 -1.56 -17.04
CA ASP A 149 -4.28 -0.96 -17.48
C ASP A 149 -5.46 -1.91 -17.32
N GLU A 150 -5.23 -3.22 -17.48
CA GLU A 150 -6.21 -4.29 -17.21
C GLU A 150 -6.69 -4.32 -15.75
N LEU A 151 -5.89 -3.81 -14.82
CA LEU A 151 -6.20 -3.76 -13.39
C LEU A 151 -6.81 -2.42 -12.96
N CYS A 152 -7.04 -1.51 -13.90
CA CYS A 152 -7.63 -0.21 -13.63
C CYS A 152 -9.16 -0.25 -13.83
N ASN A 153 -9.89 0.50 -13.01
CA ASN A 153 -11.36 0.62 -13.09
C ASN A 153 -12.13 -0.71 -13.01
N LEU A 154 -11.60 -1.68 -12.28
CA LEU A 154 -12.28 -2.95 -12.02
C LEU A 154 -13.57 -2.75 -11.21
N SER A 155 -14.59 -3.55 -11.53
CA SER A 155 -15.73 -3.77 -10.64
C SER A 155 -15.30 -4.56 -9.40
N VAL A 156 -16.14 -4.54 -8.36
CA VAL A 156 -15.88 -5.27 -7.10
C VAL A 156 -15.72 -6.77 -7.36
N ASP A 157 -16.56 -7.35 -8.22
CA ASP A 157 -16.51 -8.78 -8.53
C ASP A 157 -15.25 -9.16 -9.30
N GLU A 158 -14.86 -8.37 -10.30
CA GLU A 158 -13.61 -8.58 -11.05
C GLU A 158 -12.40 -8.47 -10.11
N ALA A 159 -12.37 -7.47 -9.23
CA ALA A 159 -11.30 -7.31 -8.25
C ALA A 159 -11.20 -8.53 -7.33
N ILE A 160 -12.33 -9.13 -6.91
CA ILE A 160 -12.36 -10.36 -6.12
C ILE A 160 -11.79 -11.54 -6.92
N GLN A 161 -12.15 -11.69 -8.20
CA GLN A 161 -11.64 -12.79 -9.04
C GLN A 161 -10.12 -12.68 -9.26
N VAL A 162 -9.63 -11.47 -9.56
CA VAL A 162 -8.20 -11.20 -9.69
C VAL A 162 -7.47 -11.51 -8.37
N SER A 163 -8.03 -11.05 -7.25
CA SER A 163 -7.46 -11.30 -5.91
C SER A 163 -7.38 -12.79 -5.58
N LYS A 164 -8.44 -13.56 -5.85
CA LYS A 164 -8.45 -15.02 -5.65
C LYS A 164 -7.38 -15.72 -6.49
N ARG A 165 -7.26 -15.34 -7.77
CA ARG A 165 -6.24 -15.90 -8.68
C ARG A 165 -4.84 -15.58 -8.20
N PHE A 166 -4.59 -14.34 -7.80
CA PHE A 166 -3.30 -13.89 -7.28
C PHE A 166 -2.90 -14.68 -6.04
N LEU A 167 -3.76 -14.76 -5.02
CA LEU A 167 -3.45 -15.47 -3.77
C LEU A 167 -3.16 -16.96 -4.00
N ARG A 168 -3.92 -17.64 -4.87
CA ARG A 168 -3.68 -19.06 -5.20
C ARG A 168 -2.33 -19.30 -5.86
N ARG A 169 -1.90 -18.37 -6.73
CA ARG A 169 -0.61 -18.45 -7.43
C ARG A 169 0.55 -18.15 -6.50
N MET A 170 0.43 -17.12 -5.67
CA MET A 170 1.49 -16.69 -4.74
C MET A 170 1.63 -17.58 -3.50
N ALA A 171 0.62 -18.38 -3.17
CA ALA A 171 0.67 -19.34 -2.06
C ALA A 171 1.46 -20.63 -2.38
N GLN A 172 1.93 -20.80 -3.62
CA GLN A 172 2.80 -21.93 -3.98
C GLN A 172 4.18 -21.78 -3.30
N PRO A 173 4.88 -22.88 -2.99
CA PRO A 173 6.21 -22.81 -2.41
C PRO A 173 7.14 -22.03 -3.33
N PHE A 174 7.77 -20.98 -2.80
CA PHE A 174 8.73 -20.15 -3.51
C PHE A 174 10.08 -20.30 -2.84
N THR A 175 10.98 -21.05 -3.48
CA THR A 175 12.26 -21.43 -2.88
C THR A 175 13.32 -20.36 -3.15
N ARG A 176 14.45 -20.47 -2.43
CA ARG A 176 15.59 -19.57 -2.63
C ARG A 176 16.25 -19.77 -3.99
N GLU A 177 16.14 -20.96 -4.57
CA GLU A 177 16.63 -21.29 -5.91
C GLU A 177 15.89 -20.49 -6.98
N ASP A 178 14.57 -20.31 -6.83
CA ASP A 178 13.76 -19.48 -7.72
C ASP A 178 14.14 -17.98 -7.68
N GLN A 179 14.79 -17.55 -6.58
CA GLN A 179 15.21 -16.17 -6.38
C GLN A 179 16.61 -15.88 -6.92
N LEU A 180 17.47 -16.91 -7.01
CA LEU A 180 18.86 -16.80 -7.43
C LEU A 180 18.96 -16.35 -8.89
N GLY A 181 19.76 -15.32 -9.16
CA GLY A 181 19.96 -14.75 -10.50
C GLY A 181 18.93 -13.70 -10.94
N LEU A 182 17.78 -13.60 -10.27
CA LEU A 182 16.78 -12.54 -10.53
C LEU A 182 16.79 -11.47 -9.44
N SER A 183 16.61 -11.92 -8.19
CA SER A 183 16.39 -11.03 -7.06
C SER A 183 17.42 -11.21 -5.95
N LEU A 184 18.00 -12.41 -5.79
CA LEU A 184 19.19 -12.67 -4.99
C LEU A 184 20.38 -12.91 -5.92
N LEU A 185 21.52 -12.30 -5.61
CA LEU A 185 22.77 -12.47 -6.36
C LEU A 185 23.81 -13.14 -5.47
N THR A 186 24.53 -14.12 -6.01
CA THR A 186 25.72 -14.68 -5.37
C THR A 186 26.95 -13.81 -5.62
N VAL A 187 28.01 -14.02 -4.83
CA VAL A 187 29.29 -13.31 -4.99
C VAL A 187 29.87 -13.51 -6.39
N GLU A 188 29.78 -14.73 -6.92
CA GLU A 188 30.23 -15.07 -8.28
C GLU A 188 29.41 -14.36 -9.36
N GLN A 189 28.08 -14.30 -9.19
CA GLN A 189 27.19 -13.57 -10.11
C GLN A 189 27.48 -12.07 -10.11
N LEU A 190 27.79 -11.47 -8.95
CA LEU A 190 28.19 -10.06 -8.86
C LEU A 190 29.50 -9.74 -9.60
N GLN A 191 30.42 -10.71 -9.67
CA GLN A 191 31.69 -10.53 -10.36
C GLN A 191 31.55 -10.61 -11.89
N SER A 192 30.46 -11.18 -12.40
CA SER A 192 30.20 -11.26 -13.84
C SER A 192 30.02 -9.87 -14.48
N GLU A 193 30.69 -9.65 -15.61
CA GLU A 193 30.59 -8.45 -16.46
C GLU A 193 29.13 -8.16 -16.87
N GLU A 194 28.35 -9.20 -17.14
CA GLU A 194 26.96 -9.06 -17.57
C GLU A 194 26.06 -8.51 -16.47
N THR A 195 26.25 -8.95 -15.22
CA THR A 195 25.47 -8.47 -14.08
C THR A 195 25.83 -7.03 -13.72
N LYS A 196 27.12 -6.66 -13.84
CA LYS A 196 27.57 -5.26 -13.67
C LYS A 196 26.92 -4.33 -14.69
N LYS A 197 26.93 -4.70 -15.98
CA LYS A 197 26.25 -3.92 -17.03
C LYS A 197 24.74 -3.78 -16.79
N LYS A 198 24.06 -4.85 -16.36
CA LYS A 198 22.63 -4.81 -16.01
C LYS A 198 22.35 -3.89 -14.82
N LEU A 199 23.23 -3.86 -13.81
CA LEU A 199 23.11 -2.98 -12.65
C LEU A 199 23.35 -1.51 -13.03
N GLU A 200 24.39 -1.23 -13.82
CA GLU A 200 24.69 0.12 -14.31
C GLU A 200 23.55 0.69 -15.16
N GLN A 201 22.97 -0.12 -16.05
CA GLN A 201 21.78 0.28 -16.81
C GLN A 201 20.60 0.60 -15.91
N LYS A 202 20.33 -0.21 -14.87
CA LYS A 202 19.25 0.07 -13.92
C LYS A 202 19.50 1.31 -13.06
N MET A 203 20.75 1.60 -12.69
CA MET A 203 21.12 2.78 -11.91
C MET A 203 20.89 4.09 -12.67
N GLN A 204 20.98 4.10 -14.00
CA GLN A 204 20.67 5.30 -14.81
C GLN A 204 19.18 5.71 -14.77
N TYR A 205 18.29 4.83 -14.31
CA TYR A 205 16.85 5.09 -14.25
C TYR A 205 16.31 5.31 -12.82
N VAL A 206 17.15 5.27 -11.77
CA VAL A 206 16.78 5.59 -10.38
C VAL A 206 16.97 7.07 -10.14
#